data_AF-A0A819GWY8-F1
#
_entry.id   AF-A0A819GWY8-F1
#
_cell.length_a   1.000
_cell.length_b   1.000
_cell.length_c   1.000
_cell.angle_alpha   90.00
_cell.angle_beta   90.00
_cell.angle_gamma   90.00
#
_symmetry.space_group_name_H-M   'P 1'
#
loop_
_entity.id
_entity.type
_entity.pdbx_description
1 polymer ?
#
loop_
_entity_poly.entity_id
_entity_poly.type
_entity_poly.pdbx_seq_one_letter_code
_entity_poly.pdbx_strand_id
1 'polypeptide(L)'
;NGQFIFLPQAILLYAAATFLYEVFPNGTDMLPTINVISSFFGAQKTDCGEWIGVPERIPPNWIKRKTPYSAVDLNVQALKLYLANPVLFGGNTGKTNSFIADPQQLTIDNQTVNGVACFIYQAILAVTPSEIDTVVIKPTSILSYIIKNLDPIFGNQFGCPSTKFNLT
;
A
#
# COMPACT_ATOMS: atom_id res chain seq x y z
N ASN A 1 -8.69 19.26 3.04
CA ASN A 1 -7.35 19.30 3.66
C ASN A 1 -6.39 20.12 2.78
N GLY A 2 -5.95 21.30 3.23
CA GLY A 2 -4.99 22.16 2.48
C GLY A 2 -3.53 21.69 2.57
N GLN A 3 -3.23 20.77 3.48
CA GLN A 3 -1.92 20.15 3.70
C GLN A 3 -1.92 18.69 3.23
N PHE A 4 -2.80 18.35 2.27
CA PHE A 4 -2.88 16.99 1.73
C PHE A 4 -1.62 16.66 0.94
N ILE A 5 -1.03 15.50 1.22
CA ILE A 5 0.17 14.99 0.57
C ILE A 5 -0.12 13.53 0.17
N PHE A 6 0.23 13.19 -1.07
CA PHE A 6 0.11 11.84 -1.62
C PHE A 6 1.41 11.53 -2.36
N LEU A 7 2.41 11.02 -1.63
CA LEU A 7 3.71 10.63 -2.17
C LEU A 7 3.72 9.15 -2.53
N PRO A 8 4.73 8.62 -3.23
CA PRO A 8 4.82 7.19 -3.54
C PRO A 8 4.64 6.26 -2.32
N GLN A 9 5.09 6.68 -1.13
CA GLN A 9 4.90 5.95 0.13
C GLN A 9 3.42 5.77 0.49
N ALA A 10 2.51 6.60 -0.03
CA ALA A 10 1.06 6.47 0.16
C ALA A 10 0.49 5.19 -0.48
N ILE A 11 1.27 4.45 -1.28
CA ILE A 11 0.91 3.09 -1.71
C ILE A 11 0.72 2.14 -0.51
N LEU A 12 1.37 2.41 0.62
CA LEU A 12 1.10 1.69 1.87
C LEU A 12 -0.38 1.79 2.29
N LEU A 13 -1.09 2.85 1.93
CA LEU A 13 -2.53 2.96 2.16
C LEU A 13 -3.33 1.97 1.31
N TYR A 14 -2.89 1.71 0.07
CA TYR A 14 -3.48 0.69 -0.79
C TYR A 14 -3.17 -0.70 -0.25
N ALA A 15 -1.96 -0.93 0.26
CA ALA A 15 -1.58 -2.15 0.96
C ALA A 15 -2.45 -2.39 2.20
N ALA A 16 -2.64 -1.36 3.04
CA ALA A 16 -3.51 -1.47 4.22
C ALA A 16 -4.97 -1.74 3.83
N ALA A 17 -5.45 -1.16 2.73
CA ALA A 17 -6.81 -1.41 2.23
C ALA A 17 -7.03 -2.88 1.82
N THR A 18 -5.98 -3.62 1.43
CA THR A 18 -6.13 -5.04 1.09
C THR A 18 -6.49 -5.90 2.31
N PHE A 19 -6.13 -5.47 3.53
CA PHE A 19 -6.47 -6.19 4.75
C PHE A 19 -7.98 -6.37 4.91
N LEU A 20 -8.78 -5.45 4.39
CA LEU A 20 -10.25 -5.52 4.42
C LEU A 20 -10.80 -6.79 3.78
N TYR A 21 -10.15 -7.30 2.72
CA TYR A 21 -10.62 -8.47 1.96
C TYR A 21 -9.64 -9.65 1.94
N GLU A 22 -8.40 -9.47 2.39
CA GLU A 22 -7.40 -10.56 2.47
C GLU A 22 -7.12 -11.04 3.89
N VAL A 23 -7.32 -10.20 4.92
CA VAL A 23 -6.86 -10.48 6.29
C VAL A 23 -8.01 -10.51 7.29
N PHE A 24 -8.84 -9.47 7.32
CA PHE A 24 -9.95 -9.35 8.25
C PHE A 24 -11.09 -10.35 8.04
N PRO A 25 -11.42 -10.80 6.81
CA PRO A 25 -12.43 -11.83 6.62
C PRO A 25 -12.14 -13.10 7.43
N ASN A 26 -13.19 -13.81 7.83
CA ASN A 26 -13.03 -15.07 8.55
C ASN A 26 -12.40 -16.11 7.60
N GLY A 27 -11.37 -16.83 8.06
CA GLY A 27 -10.70 -17.86 7.26
C GLY A 27 -11.58 -19.00 6.77
N THR A 28 -12.81 -19.15 7.29
CA THR A 28 -13.80 -20.12 6.82
C THR A 28 -14.50 -19.70 5.53
N ASP A 29 -14.99 -18.46 5.44
CA ASP A 29 -15.82 -17.99 4.32
C ASP A 29 -15.13 -16.92 3.45
N MET A 30 -14.08 -16.29 3.96
CA MET A 30 -13.35 -15.18 3.36
C MET A 30 -14.26 -14.00 2.95
N LEU A 31 -15.38 -13.79 3.66
CA LEU A 31 -16.33 -12.72 3.35
C LEU A 31 -16.02 -11.41 4.12
N PRO A 32 -15.77 -10.28 3.42
CA PRO A 32 -15.53 -8.98 4.03
C PRO A 32 -16.84 -8.28 4.43
N THR A 33 -17.57 -8.85 5.39
CA THR A 33 -18.85 -8.27 5.83
C THR A 33 -18.66 -7.02 6.69
N ILE A 34 -19.65 -6.13 6.69
CA ILE A 34 -19.64 -4.92 7.54
C ILE A 34 -19.40 -5.27 9.01
N ASN A 35 -20.05 -6.33 9.53
CA ASN A 35 -19.91 -6.74 10.93
C ASN A 35 -18.47 -7.17 11.26
N VAL A 36 -17.83 -7.93 10.36
CA VAL A 36 -16.45 -8.38 10.53
C VAL A 36 -15.50 -7.18 10.48
N ILE A 37 -15.58 -6.35 9.43
CA ILE A 37 -14.71 -5.19 9.25
C ILE A 37 -14.89 -4.21 10.41
N SER A 38 -16.12 -3.84 10.75
CA SER A 38 -16.38 -2.84 11.78
C SER A 38 -15.88 -3.28 13.15
N SER A 39 -15.88 -4.58 13.46
CA SER A 39 -15.28 -5.10 14.70
C SER A 39 -13.78 -4.82 14.80
N PHE A 40 -13.03 -4.99 13.71
CA PHE A 40 -11.58 -4.69 13.68
C PHE A 40 -11.29 -3.19 13.84
N PHE A 41 -12.17 -2.32 13.34
CA PHE A 41 -12.04 -0.86 13.48
C PHE A 41 -12.70 -0.29 14.73
N GLY A 42 -13.26 -1.13 15.61
CA GLY A 42 -13.94 -0.64 16.82
C GLY A 42 -15.17 0.21 16.49
N ALA A 43 -15.91 -0.15 15.44
CA ALA A 43 -17.12 0.53 15.01
C ALA A 43 -18.35 -0.37 15.19
N GLN A 44 -19.40 0.18 15.77
CA GLN A 44 -20.68 -0.51 15.95
C GLN A 44 -21.82 0.36 15.43
N LYS A 45 -22.70 -0.25 14.62
CA LYS A 45 -23.95 0.39 14.19
C LYS A 45 -25.02 0.17 15.27
N THR A 46 -25.65 1.25 15.70
CA THR A 46 -26.78 1.23 16.64
C THR A 46 -28.08 0.86 15.92
N ASP A 47 -29.12 0.54 16.69
CA ASP A 47 -30.44 0.22 16.13
C ASP A 47 -31.08 1.40 15.38
N CYS A 48 -30.73 2.64 15.76
CA CYS A 48 -31.14 3.87 15.07
C CYS A 48 -30.35 4.14 13.79
N GLY A 49 -29.34 3.31 13.49
CA GLY A 49 -28.51 3.42 12.29
C GLY A 49 -27.27 4.30 12.42
N GLU A 50 -27.06 4.93 13.59
CA GLU A 50 -25.85 5.71 13.89
C GLU A 50 -24.65 4.81 14.16
N TRP A 51 -23.44 5.29 13.86
CA TRP A 51 -22.19 4.59 14.15
C TRP A 51 -21.53 5.15 15.40
N ILE A 52 -21.16 4.27 16.33
CA ILE A 52 -20.45 4.61 17.55
C ILE A 52 -19.10 3.91 17.62
N GLY A 53 -18.17 4.51 18.36
CA GLY A 53 -16.88 3.91 18.69
C GLY A 53 -17.00 2.93 19.86
N VAL A 54 -16.40 1.76 19.70
CA VAL A 54 -16.24 0.70 20.70
C VAL A 54 -14.79 0.19 20.64
N PRO A 55 -14.30 -0.56 21.65
CA PRO A 55 -12.95 -1.14 21.56
C PRO A 55 -12.80 -2.05 20.33
N GLU A 56 -11.66 -1.92 19.64
CA GLU A 56 -11.27 -2.84 18.57
C GLU A 56 -11.20 -4.27 19.11
N ARG A 57 -11.75 -5.22 18.35
CA ARG A 57 -11.76 -6.63 18.76
C ARG A 57 -11.82 -7.57 17.57
N ILE A 58 -11.17 -8.71 17.71
CA ILE A 58 -11.35 -9.85 16.80
C ILE A 58 -12.81 -10.32 16.92
N PRO A 59 -13.54 -10.48 15.81
CA PRO A 59 -14.92 -10.97 15.85
C PRO A 59 -15.02 -12.36 16.51
N PRO A 60 -16.15 -12.70 17.16
CA PRO A 60 -16.38 -14.04 17.67
C PRO A 60 -16.23 -15.11 16.59
N ASN A 61 -15.61 -16.23 16.93
CA ASN A 61 -15.34 -17.37 16.02
C ASN A 61 -14.48 -17.03 14.79
N TRP A 62 -13.79 -15.88 14.80
CA TRP A 62 -12.85 -15.54 13.75
C TRP A 62 -11.65 -16.50 13.81
N ILE A 63 -11.33 -17.10 12.66
CA ILE A 63 -10.09 -17.84 12.46
C ILE A 63 -9.27 -17.18 11.38
N LYS A 64 -7.94 -17.30 11.51
CA LYS A 64 -7.03 -16.87 10.44
C LYS A 64 -7.30 -17.65 9.16
N ARG A 65 -7.07 -16.99 8.02
CA ARG A 65 -7.04 -17.64 6.70
C ARG A 65 -6.11 -18.87 6.68
N LYS A 66 -6.49 -19.87 5.87
CA LYS A 66 -5.74 -21.14 5.74
C LYS A 66 -4.36 -20.95 5.11
N THR A 67 -4.30 -20.20 4.01
CA THR A 67 -3.03 -19.86 3.33
C THR A 67 -2.52 -18.56 3.91
N PRO A 68 -1.29 -18.46 4.44
CA PRO A 68 -0.75 -17.20 4.96
C PRO A 68 -0.77 -16.08 3.91
N TYR A 69 -1.09 -14.85 4.33
CA TYR A 69 -0.96 -13.67 3.48
C TYR A 69 0.45 -13.12 3.64
N SER A 70 1.28 -13.31 2.62
CA SER A 70 2.69 -12.94 2.68
C SER A 70 2.89 -11.45 2.35
N ALA A 71 4.09 -10.95 2.66
CA ALA A 71 4.47 -9.61 2.24
C ALA A 71 4.55 -9.46 0.71
N VAL A 72 4.76 -10.57 -0.04
CA VAL A 72 4.69 -10.55 -1.51
C VAL A 72 3.26 -10.32 -1.95
N ASP A 73 2.31 -11.09 -1.40
CA ASP A 73 0.88 -10.97 -1.74
C ASP A 73 0.35 -9.57 -1.42
N LEU A 74 0.82 -8.98 -0.31
CA LEU A 74 0.54 -7.61 0.09
C LEU A 74 0.95 -6.60 -1.00
N ASN A 75 2.21 -6.64 -1.43
CA ASN A 75 2.71 -5.70 -2.44
C ASN A 75 2.03 -5.88 -3.79
N VAL A 76 1.79 -7.13 -4.22
CA VAL A 76 1.07 -7.42 -5.47
C VAL A 76 -0.35 -6.83 -5.43
N GLN A 77 -1.09 -7.07 -4.35
CA GLN A 77 -2.46 -6.56 -4.22
C GLN A 77 -2.50 -5.04 -4.07
N ALA A 78 -1.55 -4.43 -3.35
CA ALA A 78 -1.43 -2.99 -3.21
C ALA A 78 -1.22 -2.31 -4.58
N LEU A 79 -0.27 -2.84 -5.36
CA LEU A 79 0.02 -2.34 -6.70
C LEU A 79 -1.19 -2.54 -7.62
N LYS A 80 -1.83 -3.71 -7.57
CA LYS A 80 -3.05 -3.99 -8.34
C LYS A 80 -4.17 -3.00 -8.02
N LEU A 81 -4.39 -2.68 -6.74
CA LEU A 81 -5.43 -1.75 -6.29
C LEU A 81 -5.12 -0.32 -6.77
N TYR A 82 -3.86 0.11 -6.70
CA TYR A 82 -3.45 1.41 -7.19
C TYR A 82 -3.56 1.52 -8.72
N LEU A 83 -3.04 0.53 -9.46
CA LEU A 83 -3.05 0.54 -10.91
C LEU A 83 -4.46 0.37 -11.52
N ALA A 84 -5.46 -0.06 -10.73
CA ALA A 84 -6.85 -0.06 -11.17
C ALA A 84 -7.42 1.36 -11.35
N ASN A 85 -6.92 2.34 -10.60
CA ASN A 85 -7.24 3.76 -10.78
C ASN A 85 -6.05 4.61 -10.32
N PRO A 86 -5.00 4.73 -11.16
CA PRO A 86 -3.79 5.42 -10.80
C PRO A 86 -4.07 6.92 -10.68
N VAL A 87 -3.58 7.52 -9.59
CA VAL A 87 -3.65 8.96 -9.35
C VAL A 87 -2.23 9.52 -9.25
N LEU A 88 -2.04 10.78 -9.63
CA LEU A 88 -0.72 11.41 -9.56
C LEU A 88 -0.27 11.56 -8.10
N PHE A 89 1.04 11.43 -7.87
CA PHE A 89 1.68 11.82 -6.62
C PHE A 89 1.90 13.33 -6.59
N GLY A 90 1.87 13.92 -5.40
CA GLY A 90 1.94 15.36 -5.22
C GLY A 90 1.26 15.83 -3.94
N GLY A 91 0.88 17.09 -3.89
CA GLY A 91 0.23 17.66 -2.72
C GLY A 91 -0.47 18.98 -2.98
N ASN A 92 -1.29 19.40 -2.03
CA ASN A 92 -1.93 20.72 -2.03
C ASN A 92 -0.94 21.81 -1.61
N THR A 93 -1.07 23.00 -2.21
CA THR A 93 -0.20 24.17 -1.94
C THR A 93 -0.73 25.05 -0.81
N GLY A 94 -1.09 24.43 0.32
CA GLY A 94 -1.59 25.14 1.51
C GLY A 94 -3.07 25.56 1.45
N LYS A 95 -3.78 25.22 0.37
CA LYS A 95 -5.23 25.44 0.21
C LYS A 95 -5.91 24.17 -0.29
N THR A 96 -7.17 23.98 0.04
CA THR A 96 -7.97 22.91 -0.57
C THR A 96 -8.05 23.10 -2.09
N ASN A 97 -8.13 21.99 -2.84
CA ASN A 97 -8.27 22.00 -4.30
C ASN A 97 -7.12 22.71 -5.03
N SER A 98 -5.88 22.52 -4.55
CA SER A 98 -4.68 23.16 -5.12
C SER A 98 -3.57 22.15 -5.40
N PHE A 99 -3.98 20.93 -5.78
CA PHE A 99 -3.08 19.80 -5.95
C PHE A 99 -2.11 20.05 -7.10
N ILE A 100 -0.81 19.97 -6.82
CA ILE A 100 0.25 19.99 -7.81
C ILE A 100 0.88 18.60 -7.83
N ALA A 101 0.90 18.01 -9.03
CA ALA A 101 1.55 16.74 -9.27
C ALA A 101 3.07 16.87 -9.27
N ASP A 102 3.76 15.81 -8.87
CA ASP A 102 5.22 15.73 -8.97
C ASP A 102 5.64 15.87 -10.45
N PRO A 103 6.45 16.88 -10.81
CA PRO A 103 6.90 17.10 -12.17
C PRO A 103 7.60 15.89 -12.81
N GLN A 104 8.23 15.03 -12.01
CA GLN A 104 8.89 13.81 -12.50
C GLN A 104 7.91 12.79 -13.10
N GLN A 105 6.62 12.91 -12.77
CA GLN A 105 5.55 12.07 -13.32
C GLN A 105 4.88 12.65 -14.57
N LEU A 106 5.13 13.92 -14.89
CA LEU A 106 4.39 14.65 -15.93
C LEU A 106 5.01 14.52 -17.34
N THR A 107 6.09 13.78 -17.51
CA THR A 107 6.61 13.49 -18.86
C THR A 107 5.65 12.54 -19.59
N ILE A 108 5.21 12.94 -20.79
CA ILE A 108 4.13 12.28 -21.56
C ILE A 108 4.38 10.78 -21.83
N ASP A 109 5.64 10.36 -21.92
CA ASP A 109 6.03 8.96 -22.12
C ASP A 109 5.89 8.08 -20.86
N ASN A 110 5.79 8.69 -19.66
CA ASN A 110 5.78 8.02 -18.36
C ASN A 110 4.38 7.85 -17.73
N GLN A 111 3.32 8.34 -18.38
CA GLN A 111 1.94 8.23 -17.86
C GLN A 111 1.25 6.90 -18.24
N THR A 112 1.99 5.94 -18.79
CA THR A 112 1.48 4.57 -18.97
C THR A 112 1.46 3.83 -17.63
N VAL A 113 0.61 2.81 -17.50
CA VAL A 113 0.59 1.91 -16.32
C VAL A 113 1.99 1.38 -16.00
N ASN A 114 2.77 1.04 -17.03
CA ASN A 114 4.15 0.58 -16.88
C ASN A 114 5.07 1.71 -16.40
N GLY A 115 4.98 2.91 -16.98
CA GLY A 115 5.76 4.08 -16.55
C GLY A 115 5.50 4.45 -15.09
N VAL A 116 4.24 4.44 -14.67
CA VAL A 116 3.86 4.69 -13.27
C VAL A 116 4.33 3.57 -12.33
N ALA A 117 4.20 2.30 -12.73
CA ALA A 117 4.71 1.18 -11.95
C ALA A 117 6.25 1.26 -11.77
N CYS A 118 6.97 1.67 -12.81
CA CYS A 118 8.42 1.83 -12.72
C CYS A 118 8.81 3.07 -11.90
N PHE A 119 8.06 4.16 -11.97
CA PHE A 119 8.27 5.32 -11.09
C PHE A 119 8.10 4.94 -9.62
N ILE A 120 7.05 4.19 -9.29
CA ILE A 120 6.82 3.66 -7.93
C ILE A 120 8.00 2.82 -7.47
N TYR A 121 8.46 1.92 -8.34
CA TYR A 121 9.59 1.05 -8.04
C TYR A 121 10.86 1.86 -7.78
N GLN A 122 11.16 2.87 -8.61
CA GLN A 122 12.29 3.79 -8.39
C GLN A 122 12.13 4.62 -7.11
N ALA A 123 10.90 5.06 -6.78
CA ALA A 123 10.65 5.82 -5.56
C ALA A 123 10.87 4.97 -4.30
N ILE A 124 10.44 3.69 -4.30
CA ILE A 124 10.73 2.73 -3.20
C ILE A 124 12.24 2.56 -3.02
N LEU A 125 12.99 2.51 -4.12
CA LEU A 125 14.45 2.41 -4.11
C LEU A 125 15.14 3.69 -3.66
N ALA A 126 14.53 4.84 -3.95
CA ALA A 126 15.04 6.16 -3.59
C ALA A 126 14.77 6.51 -2.12
N VAL A 127 13.87 5.80 -1.43
CA VAL A 127 13.68 5.94 0.02
C VAL A 127 14.99 5.60 0.71
N THR A 128 15.73 6.66 1.05
CA THR A 128 17.01 6.55 1.73
C THR A 128 16.69 6.16 3.18
N PRO A 129 17.39 5.18 3.78
CA PRO A 129 17.13 4.74 5.16
C PRO A 129 17.18 5.87 6.22
N SER A 130 17.67 7.06 5.87
CA SER A 130 17.73 8.23 6.74
C SER A 130 16.38 8.85 7.12
N GLU A 131 15.29 8.52 6.43
CA GLU A 131 13.93 8.92 6.86
C GLU A 131 13.31 7.91 7.85
N ILE A 132 13.89 6.71 7.97
CA ILE A 132 13.53 5.67 8.93
C ILE A 132 14.61 5.65 10.01
N ASP A 133 14.72 6.74 10.76
CA ASP A 133 15.61 6.80 11.92
C ASP A 133 15.03 5.98 13.08
N THR A 134 15.15 4.66 13.00
CA THR A 134 15.23 3.75 14.15
C THR A 134 15.87 2.43 13.71
N VAL A 135 17.20 2.31 13.89
CA VAL A 135 18.02 1.19 14.46
C VAL A 135 17.68 -0.31 14.18
N VAL A 136 16.53 -0.68 13.61
CA VAL A 136 16.02 -2.06 13.63
C VAL A 136 16.18 -2.79 12.29
N ILE A 137 16.32 -2.09 11.17
CA ILE A 137 16.39 -2.73 9.85
C ILE A 137 17.74 -2.46 9.18
N LYS A 138 18.54 -3.52 9.00
CA LYS A 138 19.80 -3.42 8.25
C LYS A 138 19.49 -3.03 6.80
N PRO A 139 20.19 -2.06 6.20
CA PRO A 139 20.00 -1.69 4.79
C PRO A 139 20.05 -2.90 3.84
N THR A 140 20.86 -3.91 4.18
CA THR A 140 20.97 -5.16 3.43
C THR A 140 19.71 -6.03 3.45
N SER A 141 18.90 -6.02 4.51
CA SER A 141 17.67 -6.81 4.57
C SER A 141 16.53 -6.18 3.78
N ILE A 142 16.45 -4.85 3.74
CA ILE A 142 15.50 -4.12 2.87
C ILE A 142 15.90 -4.35 1.42
N LEU A 143 17.18 -4.18 1.09
CA LEU A 143 17.68 -4.39 -0.26
C LEU A 143 17.47 -5.84 -0.73
N SER A 144 17.78 -6.83 0.11
CA SER A 144 17.50 -8.24 -0.20
C SER A 144 16.01 -8.51 -0.36
N TYR A 145 15.17 -7.84 0.42
CA TYR A 145 13.72 -7.94 0.30
C TYR A 145 13.24 -7.39 -1.04
N ILE A 146 13.75 -6.22 -1.46
CA ILE A 146 13.41 -5.61 -2.74
C ILE A 146 13.83 -6.52 -3.89
N ILE A 147 15.10 -6.95 -3.93
CA ILE A 147 15.64 -7.84 -4.97
C ILE A 147 14.85 -9.14 -5.06
N LYS A 148 14.51 -9.74 -3.92
CA LYS A 148 13.86 -11.05 -3.89
C LYS A 148 12.37 -10.99 -4.24
N ASN A 149 11.68 -9.92 -3.84
CA ASN A 149 10.23 -9.89 -3.83
C ASN A 149 9.63 -8.87 -4.80
N LEU A 150 10.30 -7.73 -5.03
CA LEU A 150 9.78 -6.65 -5.86
C LEU A 150 10.37 -6.68 -7.27
N ASP A 151 11.67 -6.97 -7.46
CA ASP A 151 12.27 -7.05 -8.80
C ASP A 151 11.53 -8.00 -9.74
N PRO A 152 11.11 -9.23 -9.32
CA PRO A 152 10.36 -10.11 -10.22
C PRO A 152 8.97 -9.57 -10.58
N ILE A 153 8.32 -8.81 -9.68
CA ILE A 153 7.01 -8.22 -9.93
C ILE A 153 7.16 -7.07 -10.94
N PHE A 154 8.01 -6.09 -10.62
CA PHE A 154 8.18 -4.88 -11.43
C PHE A 154 8.91 -5.16 -12.74
N GLY A 155 9.91 -6.04 -12.73
CA GLY A 155 10.66 -6.44 -13.92
C GLY A 155 9.82 -7.26 -14.90
N ASN A 156 9.18 -8.34 -14.44
CA ASN A 156 8.49 -9.26 -15.35
C ASN A 156 7.11 -8.74 -15.80
N GLN A 157 6.38 -8.02 -14.94
CA GLN A 157 5.02 -7.57 -15.25
C GLN A 157 4.97 -6.19 -15.93
N PHE A 158 5.92 -5.30 -15.59
CA PHE A 158 5.89 -3.90 -16.03
C PHE A 158 7.12 -3.49 -16.85
N GLY A 159 8.11 -4.37 -17.01
CA GLY A 159 9.33 -4.10 -17.77
C GLY A 159 10.27 -3.10 -17.10
N CYS A 160 10.17 -2.94 -15.78
CA CYS A 160 10.98 -1.98 -15.06
C CYS A 160 12.46 -2.39 -15.01
N PRO A 161 13.41 -1.44 -15.12
CA PRO A 161 14.84 -1.75 -15.04
C PRO A 161 15.17 -2.43 -13.71
N SER A 162 15.82 -3.59 -13.76
CA SER A 162 16.24 -4.33 -12.56
C SER A 162 17.21 -3.52 -11.72
N THR A 163 17.17 -3.71 -10.40
CA THR A 163 18.10 -3.02 -9.53
C THR A 163 19.50 -3.61 -9.63
N LYS A 164 20.43 -2.86 -10.23
CA LYS A 164 21.85 -3.24 -10.22
C LYS A 164 22.52 -2.67 -8.98
N PHE A 165 22.27 -3.25 -7.81
CA PHE A 165 23.08 -2.96 -6.63
C PHE A 165 24.27 -3.91 -6.60
N ASN A 166 25.48 -3.37 -6.76
CA ASN A 166 26.70 -4.11 -6.47
C ASN A 166 26.82 -4.29 -4.96
N LEU A 167 26.58 -5.50 -4.48
CA LEU A 167 26.89 -5.90 -3.12
C LEU A 167 28.38 -6.29 -3.08
N THR A 168 29.25 -5.31 -2.84
CA THR A 168 30.62 -5.54 -2.36
C THR A 168 30.64 -5.54 -0.85
#